data_AF-A0A895XRV3-F1
#
_entry.id   AF-A0A895XRV3-F1
#
_cell.length_a   1.000
_cell.length_b   1.000
_cell.length_c   1.000
_cell.angle_alpha   90.00
_cell.angle_beta   90.00
_cell.angle_gamma   90.00
#
_symmetry.space_group_name_H-M   'P 1'
#
loop_
_entity.id
_entity.type
_entity.pdbx_description
1 polymer ?
#
loop_
_entity_poly.entity_id
_entity_poly.type
_entity_poly.pdbx_seq_one_letter_code
_entity_poly.pdbx_strand_id
1 'polypeptide(L)'
;MRSPFTLDNPPPEEPPQGVLVPSLWRVQVRWWKRHTPEKRPGRKPVNCRDCKQVWPCHSWAAWDGQIGEACHHDEMSRRATAAERQLEVV
;
A
#
# COMPACT_ATOMS: atom_id res chain seq x y z
N MET A 1 9.58 -0.14 2.64
CA MET A 1 8.68 0.37 3.70
C MET A 1 7.43 -0.49 3.72
N ARG A 2 6.77 -0.72 4.86
CA ARG A 2 5.50 -1.48 4.86
C ARG A 2 4.35 -0.55 4.48
N SER A 3 3.33 -1.04 3.77
CA SER A 3 2.15 -0.21 3.51
C SER A 3 1.37 0.10 4.79
N PRO A 4 0.65 1.23 4.87
CA PRO A 4 -0.24 1.53 5.99
C PRO A 4 -1.53 0.70 5.98
N PHE A 5 -1.74 -0.13 4.96
CA PHE A 5 -2.98 -0.88 4.76
C PHE A 5 -2.91 -2.26 5.40
N THR A 6 -4.07 -2.76 5.79
CA THR A 6 -4.23 -4.08 6.41
C THR A 6 -5.24 -4.90 5.63
N LEU A 7 -5.42 -6.18 5.93
CA LEU A 7 -6.48 -6.94 5.23
C LEU A 7 -7.89 -6.48 5.65
N ASP A 8 -8.01 -5.88 6.84
CA ASP A 8 -9.28 -5.35 7.35
C ASP A 8 -9.55 -3.93 6.82
N ASN A 9 -8.48 -3.19 6.48
CA ASN A 9 -8.53 -1.91 5.81
C ASN A 9 -7.60 -1.92 4.58
N PRO A 10 -8.04 -2.55 3.47
CA PRO A 10 -7.21 -2.73 2.27
C PRO A 10 -6.97 -1.39 1.54
N PRO A 11 -5.93 -1.31 0.71
CA PRO A 11 -5.69 -0.11 -0.09
C PRO A 11 -6.88 0.20 -1.02
N PRO A 12 -7.30 1.48 -1.12
CA PRO A 12 -8.38 1.91 -1.99
C PRO A 12 -8.01 1.74 -3.47
N GLU A 13 -9.01 1.57 -4.33
CA GLU A 13 -8.77 1.45 -5.78
C GLU A 13 -8.36 2.79 -6.41
N GLU A 14 -8.96 3.88 -5.94
CA GLU A 14 -8.53 5.21 -6.30
C GLU A 14 -7.29 5.59 -5.48
N PRO A 15 -6.21 6.09 -6.11
CA PRO A 15 -5.04 6.55 -5.38
C PRO A 15 -5.37 7.68 -4.41
N PRO A 16 -4.76 7.68 -3.21
CA PRO A 16 -4.71 8.87 -2.38
C PRO A 16 -4.19 10.07 -3.17
N GLN A 17 -4.70 11.27 -2.85
CA GLN A 17 -4.13 12.51 -3.36
C GLN A 17 -2.64 12.55 -3.04
N GLY A 18 -1.81 13.01 -3.98
CA GLY A 18 -0.35 13.11 -3.83
C GLY A 18 0.45 11.87 -4.25
N VAL A 19 -0.20 10.74 -4.58
CA VAL A 19 0.50 9.63 -5.25
C VAL A 19 0.92 10.05 -6.65
N LEU A 20 2.23 10.01 -6.93
CA LEU A 20 2.84 10.53 -8.15
C LEU A 20 2.41 9.80 -9.43
N VAL A 21 2.13 8.49 -9.34
CA VAL A 21 1.79 7.65 -10.51
C VAL A 21 0.46 6.91 -10.28
N PRO A 22 -0.69 7.57 -10.51
CA PRO A 22 -2.03 7.00 -10.33
C PRO A 22 -2.29 5.68 -11.07
N SER A 23 -1.75 5.55 -12.29
CA SER A 23 -1.91 4.33 -13.11
C SER A 23 -1.22 3.12 -12.47
N LEU A 24 -0.04 3.34 -11.89
CA LEU A 24 0.73 2.30 -11.21
C LEU A 24 0.07 1.88 -9.90
N TRP A 25 -0.53 2.82 -9.16
CA TRP A 25 -1.29 2.53 -7.94
C TRP A 25 -2.35 1.44 -8.16
N ARG A 26 -3.19 1.62 -9.18
CA ARG A 26 -4.28 0.67 -9.48
C ARG A 26 -3.76 -0.74 -9.76
N VAL A 27 -2.61 -0.84 -10.43
CA VAL A 27 -1.94 -2.13 -10.70
C VAL A 27 -1.43 -2.75 -9.40
N GLN A 28 -0.72 -1.98 -8.58
CA GLN A 28 -0.18 -2.42 -7.30
C GLN A 28 -1.29 -2.90 -6.35
N VAL A 29 -2.37 -2.13 -6.22
CA VAL A 29 -3.53 -2.50 -5.39
C VAL A 29 -4.19 -3.78 -5.89
N ARG A 30 -4.36 -3.94 -7.21
CA ARG A 30 -4.91 -5.16 -7.78
C ARG A 30 -4.06 -6.38 -7.43
N TRP A 31 -2.74 -6.28 -7.58
CA TRP A 31 -1.83 -7.40 -7.28
C TRP A 31 -1.71 -7.68 -5.78
N TRP A 32 -1.70 -6.64 -4.95
CA TRP A 32 -1.74 -6.78 -3.48
C TRP A 32 -3.00 -7.54 -3.04
N LYS A 33 -4.17 -7.17 -3.57
CA LYS A 33 -5.44 -7.88 -3.32
C LYS A 33 -5.37 -9.31 -3.86
N ARG A 34 -4.84 -9.51 -5.08
CA ARG A 34 -4.71 -10.84 -5.72
C ARG A 34 -3.92 -11.83 -4.85
N HIS A 35 -2.81 -11.39 -4.27
CA HIS A 35 -1.95 -12.22 -3.40
C HIS A 35 -2.39 -12.28 -1.93
N THR A 36 -3.54 -11.68 -1.58
CA THR A 36 -4.13 -11.80 -0.25
C THR A 36 -4.91 -13.13 -0.12
N PRO A 37 -4.79 -13.86 1.00
CA PRO A 37 -5.52 -15.11 1.23
C PRO A 37 -7.05 -14.91 1.34
N GLU A 38 -7.84 -15.90 0.94
CA GLU A 38 -9.32 -15.83 0.95
C GLU A 38 -9.95 -15.97 2.34
N LYS A 39 -9.28 -16.66 3.26
CA LYS A 39 -9.73 -16.85 4.65
C LYS A 39 -8.55 -16.65 5.58
N ARG A 40 -8.80 -16.07 6.76
CA ARG A 40 -7.89 -16.07 7.91
C ARG A 40 -8.37 -17.13 8.92
N PRO A 41 -8.02 -18.42 8.78
CA PRO A 41 -8.33 -19.41 9.80
C PRO A 41 -7.36 -19.24 10.98
N GLY A 42 -7.66 -18.31 11.89
CA GLY A 42 -6.96 -18.18 13.19
C GLY A 42 -5.43 -18.25 13.13
N ARG A 43 -4.81 -18.93 14.12
CA ARG A 43 -3.35 -19.07 14.30
C ARG A 43 -2.63 -19.98 13.29
N LYS A 44 -3.26 -20.41 12.19
CA LYS A 44 -2.60 -21.28 11.21
C LYS A 44 -1.97 -20.44 10.09
N PRO A 45 -0.78 -20.83 9.59
CA PRO A 45 -0.23 -20.23 8.38
C PRO A 45 -1.22 -20.42 7.23
N VAL A 46 -1.50 -19.32 6.55
CA VAL A 46 -2.40 -19.26 5.40
C VAL A 46 -1.61 -19.25 4.11
N ASN A 47 -2.15 -19.89 3.08
CA ASN A 47 -1.53 -19.88 1.76
C ASN A 47 -2.04 -18.67 0.97
N CYS A 48 -1.14 -18.02 0.25
CA CYS A 48 -1.46 -17.01 -0.74
C CYS A 48 -2.47 -17.56 -1.74
N ARG A 49 -3.51 -16.78 -2.06
CA ARG A 49 -4.54 -17.17 -3.01
C ARG A 49 -3.98 -17.49 -4.40
N ASP A 50 -2.99 -16.71 -4.85
CA ASP A 50 -2.48 -16.78 -6.22
C ASP A 50 -1.34 -17.80 -6.36
N CYS A 51 -0.22 -17.60 -5.65
CA CYS A 51 0.97 -18.45 -5.79
C CYS A 51 1.00 -19.69 -4.89
N LYS A 52 -0.01 -19.86 -4.03
CA LYS A 52 -0.16 -20.98 -3.07
C LYS A 52 0.96 -21.16 -2.04
N GLN A 53 1.95 -20.27 -2.02
CA GLN A 53 3.02 -20.23 -1.00
C GLN A 53 2.49 -19.76 0.36
N VAL A 54 3.26 -20.01 1.42
CA VAL A 54 2.96 -19.45 2.75
C VAL A 54 2.89 -17.93 2.67
N TRP A 55 1.82 -17.35 3.22
CA TRP A 55 1.60 -15.92 3.26
C TRP A 55 2.16 -15.31 4.56
N PRO A 56 2.79 -14.12 4.51
CA PRO A 56 3.00 -13.27 3.34
C PRO A 56 4.02 -13.87 2.35
N CYS A 57 3.62 -14.00 1.09
CA CYS A 57 4.50 -14.49 0.03
C CYS A 57 5.36 -13.35 -0.52
N HIS A 58 6.44 -13.69 -1.23
CA HIS A 58 7.36 -12.70 -1.80
C HIS A 58 6.66 -11.65 -2.67
N SER A 59 5.77 -12.08 -3.58
CA SER A 59 5.02 -11.16 -4.44
C SER A 59 4.14 -10.20 -3.64
N TRP A 60 3.41 -10.71 -2.63
CA TRP A 60 2.59 -9.86 -1.77
C TRP A 60 3.45 -8.81 -1.05
N ALA A 61 4.58 -9.23 -0.47
CA ALA A 61 5.49 -8.34 0.24
C ALA A 61 6.10 -7.26 -0.66
N ALA A 62 6.40 -7.59 -1.92
CA ALA A 62 6.89 -6.62 -2.90
C ALA A 62 5.84 -5.53 -3.20
N TRP A 63 4.58 -5.94 -3.46
CA TRP A 63 3.49 -4.98 -3.72
C TRP A 63 3.15 -4.14 -2.49
N ASP A 64 3.17 -4.75 -1.29
CA ASP A 64 3.01 -4.01 -0.03
C ASP A 64 4.12 -2.97 0.16
N GLY A 65 5.36 -3.34 -0.20
CA GLY A 65 6.51 -2.46 -0.21
C GLY A 65 6.32 -1.21 -1.06
N GLN A 66 5.93 -1.41 -2.32
CA GLN A 66 5.74 -0.33 -3.29
C GLN A 66 4.57 0.60 -2.94
N ILE A 67 3.48 0.04 -2.40
CA ILE A 67 2.35 0.85 -1.91
C ILE A 67 2.79 1.71 -0.73
N GLY A 68 3.57 1.15 0.20
CA GLY A 68 4.11 1.89 1.33
C GLY A 68 5.01 3.05 0.91
N GLU A 69 5.87 2.82 -0.09
CA GLU A 69 6.72 3.87 -0.67
C GLU A 69 5.89 4.99 -1.33
N ALA A 70 4.87 4.64 -2.11
CA ALA A 70 3.97 5.62 -2.73
C ALA A 70 3.24 6.49 -1.69
N CYS A 71 2.74 5.90 -0.60
CA CYS A 71 2.11 6.64 0.49
C CYS A 71 3.09 7.54 1.25
N HIS A 72 4.32 7.08 1.45
CA HIS A 72 5.34 7.88 2.12
C HIS A 72 5.75 9.10 1.29
N HIS A 73 5.86 8.93 -0.04
CA HIS A 73 6.13 10.05 -0.94
C HIS A 73 5.03 11.11 -0.86
N ASP A 74 3.75 10.70 -0.89
CA ASP A 74 2.62 11.62 -0.67
C ASP A 74 2.75 12.35 0.68
N GLU A 75 2.97 11.61 1.78
CA GLU A 75 3.09 12.22 3.10
C GLU A 75 4.22 13.26 3.15
N MET A 76 5.38 12.95 2.58
CA MET A 76 6.51 13.88 2.51
C MET A 76 6.17 15.12 1.66
N SER A 77 5.53 14.94 0.50
CA SER A 77 5.08 16.05 -0.35
C SER A 77 4.06 16.96 0.35
N ARG A 78 3.11 16.39 1.11
CA ARG A 78 2.15 17.17 1.91
C ARG A 78 2.82 17.95 3.04
N ARG A 79 3.83 17.36 3.69
CA ARG A 79 4.60 18.05 4.75
C ARG A 79 5.43 19.20 4.18
N ALA A 80 6.06 19.02 3.02
CA ALA A 80 6.84 20.07 2.37
C ALA A 80 5.96 21.28 2.01
N THR A 81 4.82 21.06 1.37
CA THR A 81 3.89 22.14 0.98
C THR A 81 3.28 22.86 2.19
N ALA A 82 3.02 22.14 3.29
CA ALA A 82 2.55 22.76 4.53
C ALA A 82 3.62 23.66 5.18
N ALA A 83 4.90 23.24 5.15
CA ALA A 83 6.01 24.02 5.69
C ALA A 83 6.28 25.30 4.87
N GLU A 84 6.20 25.23 3.54
CA GLU A 84 6.34 26.41 2.66
C GLU A 84 5.23 27.46 2.92
N ARG A 85 3.99 27.01 3.08
CA ARG A 85 2.85 27.91 3.39
C ARG A 85 2.96 28.60 4.75
N GLN A 86 3.70 28.05 5.70
CA GLN A 86 3.93 28.68 7.01
C GLN A 86 4.97 29.81 6.95
N LEU A 87 5.83 29.83 5.92
CA LEU A 87 6.85 30.86 5.72
C LEU A 87 6.31 32.09 4.96
N GLU A 88 5.24 31.95 4.17
CA GLU A 88 4.62 33.07 3.43
C GLU A 88 3.70 33.96 4.30
N VAL A 89 3.42 33.55 5.54
CA VAL A 89 2.50 34.25 6.47
C VAL A 89 3.27 35.13 7.48
N VAL A 90 4.59 35.28 7.34
CA VAL A 90 5.46 36.11 8.19
C VAL A 90 5.95 37.34 7.46
#